data_AF-B7TX46-F1
#
_entry.id   AF-B7TX46-F1
#
_cell.length_a   1.000
_cell.length_b   1.000
_cell.length_c   1.000
_cell.angle_alpha   90.00
_cell.angle_beta   90.00
_cell.angle_gamma   90.00
#
_symmetry.space_group_name_H-M   'P 1'
#
loop_
_entity.id
_entity.type
_entity.pdbx_description
1 polymer ?
#
loop_
_entity_poly.entity_id
_entity_poly.type
_entity_poly.pdbx_seq_one_letter_code
_entity_poly.pdbx_strand_id
1 'polypeptide(L)'
;VFPPTIYVDHLERSGDEELIRIWATANGEAKNWTSRRVLDPGNLRITFRQQVSTPPVATMGGTWIVEPAGEGTARVRLLHDYTAVDDDPAGLAWIEEAVDRNSRSELAALKTNVELATASEELTFSFEDTVAFEGSAKDAYDFVNEADRWAERLPHVATVRLTEDTPGLQTLEMDTRAKDGSTHTTRSYRVCLEGRKIAYKQTTLPALMTLHTG
;
A
#
# COMPACT_ATOMS: atom_id res chain seq x y z
N VAL A 1 7.71 -4.10 4.38
CA VAL A 1 7.15 -2.75 4.51
C VAL A 1 5.63 -2.85 4.57
N PHE A 2 4.96 -1.96 5.32
CA PHE A 2 3.61 -2.09 5.88
C PHE A 2 2.64 -2.97 5.06
N PRO A 3 2.19 -4.13 5.60
CA PRO A 3 1.34 -5.06 4.88
C PRO A 3 0.07 -4.45 4.26
N PRO A 4 -0.63 -3.51 4.91
CA PRO A 4 -1.82 -2.91 4.33
C PRO A 4 -1.54 -1.98 3.15
N THR A 5 -0.38 -1.32 3.11
CA THR A 5 -0.06 -0.30 2.08
C THR A 5 0.09 -0.96 0.71
N ILE A 6 -0.67 -0.45 -0.27
CA ILE A 6 -0.64 -0.86 -1.67
C ILE A 6 0.30 0.05 -2.45
N TYR A 7 0.12 1.37 -2.33
CA TYR A 7 0.94 2.36 -3.03
C TYR A 7 0.91 3.71 -2.29
N VAL A 8 1.94 4.52 -2.51
CA VAL A 8 2.01 5.91 -2.04
C VAL A 8 2.50 6.78 -3.19
N ASP A 9 1.80 7.88 -3.47
CA ASP A 9 2.18 8.90 -4.45
C ASP A 9 2.42 10.24 -3.76
N HIS A 10 3.35 11.03 -4.29
CA HIS A 10 3.59 12.40 -3.85
C HIS A 10 2.67 13.35 -4.63
N LEU A 11 1.86 14.13 -3.91
CA LEU A 11 1.06 15.20 -4.49
C LEU A 11 1.82 16.53 -4.47
N GLU A 12 2.51 16.82 -3.38
CA GLU A 12 3.36 18.00 -3.21
C GLU A 12 4.61 17.62 -2.42
N ARG A 13 5.74 18.26 -2.72
CA ARG A 13 6.97 18.13 -1.95
C ARG A 13 7.74 19.44 -1.96
N SER A 14 8.09 19.93 -0.77
CA SER A 14 8.84 21.18 -0.59
C SER A 14 9.73 21.08 0.64
N GLY A 15 11.04 20.95 0.44
CA GLY A 15 12.00 20.78 1.53
C GLY A 15 11.63 19.57 2.40
N ASP A 16 11.40 19.84 3.68
CA ASP A 16 11.05 18.87 4.71
C ASP A 16 9.54 18.64 4.86
N GLU A 17 8.72 19.25 3.98
CA GLU A 17 7.28 19.03 3.95
C GLU A 17 6.85 18.29 2.70
N GLU A 18 5.86 17.41 2.85
CA GLU A 18 5.23 16.73 1.71
C GLU A 18 3.75 16.47 1.96
N LEU A 19 2.99 16.43 0.87
CA LEU A 19 1.63 15.93 0.84
C LEU A 19 1.65 14.64 0.03
N ILE A 20 1.28 13.53 0.67
CA ILE A 20 1.21 12.22 0.02
C ILE A 20 -0.22 11.74 -0.05
N ARG A 21 -0.52 10.92 -1.07
CA ARG A 21 -1.72 10.09 -1.11
C ARG A 21 -1.31 8.65 -0.85
N ILE A 22 -2.00 8.01 0.08
CA ILE A 22 -1.75 6.63 0.48
C ILE A 22 -2.93 5.79 0.00
N TRP A 23 -2.66 4.67 -0.64
CA TRP A 23 -3.62 3.60 -0.90
C TRP A 23 -3.26 2.40 -0.05
N ALA A 24 -4.22 1.89 0.70
CA ALA A 24 -4.01 0.75 1.58
C ALA A 24 -5.31 -0.06 1.75
N THR A 25 -5.17 -1.29 2.25
CA THR A 25 -6.30 -2.08 2.70
C THR A 25 -6.67 -1.73 4.14
N ALA A 26 -7.96 -1.62 4.42
CA ALA A 26 -8.51 -1.47 5.77
C ALA A 26 -9.68 -2.45 5.92
N ASN A 27 -9.53 -3.44 6.79
CA ASN A 27 -10.52 -4.52 6.97
C ASN A 27 -10.90 -5.25 5.67
N GLY A 28 -9.94 -5.43 4.75
CA GLY A 28 -10.16 -6.11 3.47
C GLY A 28 -10.72 -5.22 2.35
N GLU A 29 -11.02 -3.96 2.63
CA GLU A 29 -11.43 -2.97 1.64
C GLU A 29 -10.26 -2.07 1.26
N ALA A 30 -10.02 -1.85 -0.03
CA ALA A 30 -9.02 -0.90 -0.47
C ALA A 30 -9.55 0.54 -0.32
N LYS A 31 -8.77 1.41 0.31
CA LYS A 31 -9.11 2.83 0.56
C LYS A 31 -7.92 3.71 0.22
N ASN A 32 -8.18 5.01 0.06
CA ASN A 32 -7.14 5.99 -0.06
C ASN A 32 -7.44 7.27 0.73
N TRP A 33 -6.39 7.94 1.18
CA TRP A 33 -6.48 9.22 1.88
C TRP A 33 -5.22 10.05 1.63
N THR A 34 -5.29 11.34 1.91
CA THR A 34 -4.13 12.24 1.84
C THR A 34 -3.58 12.53 3.23
N SER A 35 -2.26 12.60 3.33
CA SER A 35 -1.53 12.85 4.57
C SER A 35 -0.44 13.89 4.32
N ARG A 36 -0.43 14.97 5.10
CA ARG A 36 0.67 15.93 5.11
C ARG A 36 1.71 15.46 6.12
N ARG A 37 2.98 15.46 5.75
CA ARG A 37 4.10 15.08 6.61
C ARG A 37 5.11 16.20 6.73
N VAL A 38 5.70 16.30 7.91
CA VAL A 38 6.89 17.10 8.21
C VAL A 38 8.00 16.13 8.62
N LEU A 39 9.12 16.20 7.91
CA LEU A 39 10.29 15.35 8.12
C LEU A 39 11.33 16.12 8.92
N ASP A 40 11.82 15.54 10.00
CA ASP A 40 12.91 16.09 10.79
C ASP A 40 14.05 15.07 10.83
N PRO A 41 14.93 15.07 9.81
CA PRO A 41 16.03 14.12 9.74
C PRO A 41 17.06 14.33 10.86
N GLY A 42 17.18 15.55 11.39
CA GLY A 42 18.10 15.86 12.49
C GLY A 42 17.71 15.20 13.80
N ASN A 43 16.40 15.06 14.07
CA ASN A 43 15.87 14.40 15.26
C ASN A 43 15.28 13.01 15.00
N LEU A 44 15.35 12.50 13.76
CA LEU A 44 14.78 11.22 13.32
C LEU A 44 13.27 11.12 13.60
N ARG A 45 12.52 12.17 13.22
CA ARG A 45 11.07 12.26 13.43
C ARG A 45 10.32 12.47 12.11
N ILE A 46 9.12 11.91 12.04
CA ILE A 46 8.17 12.18 10.96
C ILE A 46 6.81 12.45 11.60
N THR A 47 6.38 13.71 11.60
CA THR A 47 5.03 14.08 12.02
C THR A 47 4.10 13.99 10.82
N PHE A 48 2.92 13.40 11.01
CA PHE A 48 1.95 13.22 9.94
C PHE A 48 0.56 13.67 10.38
N ARG A 49 -0.22 14.15 9.42
CA ARG A 49 -1.60 14.61 9.62
C ARG A 49 -2.46 14.21 8.44
N GLN A 50 -3.47 13.38 8.69
CA GLN A 50 -4.49 13.08 7.70
C GLN A 50 -5.26 14.36 7.36
N GLN A 51 -5.40 14.68 6.08
CA GLN A 51 -6.05 15.92 5.63
C GLN A 51 -7.57 15.80 5.57
N VAL A 52 -8.06 14.65 5.09
CA VAL A 52 -9.49 14.35 5.01
C VAL A 52 -9.76 13.07 5.77
N SER A 53 -10.53 13.19 6.85
CA SER A 53 -10.99 12.06 7.64
C SER A 53 -12.42 11.67 7.27
N THR A 54 -12.70 10.38 7.38
CA THR A 54 -14.06 9.85 7.20
C THR A 54 -14.67 9.64 8.59
N PRO A 55 -15.95 10.03 8.81
CA PRO A 55 -16.65 9.70 10.05
C PRO A 55 -16.50 8.20 10.39
N PRO A 56 -16.25 7.85 11.67
CA PRO A 56 -16.39 8.70 12.86
C PRO A 56 -15.17 9.58 13.19
N VAL A 57 -14.09 9.55 12.41
CA VAL A 57 -12.86 10.30 12.69
C VAL A 57 -13.03 11.78 12.31
N ALA A 58 -12.82 12.69 13.26
CA ALA A 58 -12.74 14.12 12.99
C ALA A 58 -11.31 14.55 12.64
N THR A 59 -10.33 14.14 13.45
CA THR A 59 -8.91 14.37 13.17
C THR A 59 -8.11 13.10 13.41
N MET A 60 -7.08 12.90 12.59
CA MET A 60 -6.12 11.80 12.74
C MET A 60 -4.72 12.27 12.37
N GLY A 61 -3.76 11.98 13.22
CA GLY A 61 -2.35 12.15 12.91
C GLY A 61 -1.48 11.54 13.99
N GLY A 62 -0.21 11.89 13.97
CA GLY A 62 0.74 11.26 14.85
C GLY A 62 2.18 11.62 14.54
N THR A 63 3.09 10.89 15.16
CA THR A 63 4.52 11.07 14.95
C THR A 63 5.26 9.75 15.06
N TRP A 64 6.07 9.45 14.05
CA TRP A 64 7.12 8.46 14.12
C TRP A 64 8.36 9.06 14.77
N ILE A 65 8.96 8.33 15.70
CA ILE A 65 10.22 8.69 16.36
C ILE A 65 11.13 7.46 16.32
N VAL A 66 12.34 7.62 15.80
CA VAL A 66 13.37 6.58 15.79
C VAL A 66 14.51 7.00 16.70
N GLU A 67 14.79 6.19 17.72
CA GLU A 67 15.79 6.47 18.75
C GLU A 67 16.90 5.41 18.67
N PRO A 68 18.19 5.78 18.55
CA PRO A 68 19.29 4.82 18.64
C PRO A 68 19.26 4.06 19.97
N ALA A 69 19.39 2.74 19.95
CA ALA A 69 19.29 1.88 21.14
C ALA A 69 20.55 1.02 21.41
N GLY A 70 21.61 1.21 20.62
CA GLY A 70 22.84 0.44 20.66
C GLY A 70 23.37 0.17 19.25
N GLU A 71 24.48 -0.56 19.14
CA GLU A 71 25.03 -0.94 17.84
C GLU A 71 24.02 -1.77 17.04
N GLY A 72 23.72 -1.34 15.81
CA GLY A 72 22.77 -2.03 14.92
C GLY A 72 21.32 -2.08 15.40
N THR A 73 20.94 -1.31 16.43
CA THR A 73 19.60 -1.38 17.04
C THR A 73 18.98 -0.01 17.22
N ALA A 74 17.65 0.06 17.05
CA ALA A 74 16.87 1.26 17.24
C ALA A 74 15.54 0.96 17.93
N ARG A 75 15.06 1.91 18.73
CA ARG A 75 13.70 1.91 19.27
C ARG A 75 12.83 2.77 18.35
N VAL A 76 11.79 2.17 17.80
CA VAL A 76 10.78 2.88 17.02
C VAL A 76 9.55 3.12 17.88
N ARG A 77 9.08 4.36 17.92
CA ARG A 77 7.85 4.77 18.61
C ARG A 77 6.90 5.38 17.59
N LEU A 78 5.65 4.94 17.64
CA LEU A 78 4.55 5.49 16.86
C LEU A 78 3.54 6.12 17.83
N LEU A 79 3.39 7.43 17.74
CA LEU A 79 2.43 8.20 18.53
C LEU A 79 1.25 8.54 17.64
N HIS A 80 0.05 8.57 18.22
CA HIS A 80 -1.17 9.01 17.55
C HIS A 80 -1.87 10.07 18.38
N ASP A 81 -2.54 10.98 17.68
CA ASP A 81 -3.48 11.92 18.26
C ASP A 81 -4.70 12.03 17.33
N TYR A 82 -5.89 11.86 17.91
CA TYR A 82 -7.14 11.73 17.17
C TYR A 82 -8.33 12.23 17.98
N THR A 83 -9.39 12.60 17.27
CA THR A 83 -10.68 13.01 17.83
C THR A 83 -11.83 12.38 17.06
N ALA A 84 -12.97 12.18 17.73
CA ALA A 84 -14.21 11.76 17.10
C ALA A 84 -15.03 12.98 16.66
N VAL A 85 -15.87 12.82 15.63
CA VAL A 85 -16.87 13.83 15.26
C VAL A 85 -17.79 14.07 16.45
N ASP A 86 -18.07 15.34 16.76
CA ASP A 86 -18.90 15.80 17.88
C ASP A 86 -18.47 15.28 19.26
N ASP A 87 -17.21 14.88 19.41
CA ASP A 87 -16.67 14.23 20.63
C ASP A 87 -17.50 13.01 21.07
N ASP A 88 -18.11 12.30 20.11
CA ASP A 88 -18.92 11.12 20.40
C ASP A 88 -18.10 10.02 21.11
N PRO A 89 -18.45 9.63 22.34
CA PRO A 89 -17.71 8.62 23.09
C PRO A 89 -17.65 7.26 22.40
N ALA A 90 -18.72 6.88 21.68
CA ALA A 90 -18.76 5.59 20.97
C ALA A 90 -17.82 5.60 19.76
N GLY A 91 -17.87 6.68 18.96
CA GLY A 91 -16.92 6.94 17.89
C GLY A 91 -15.48 6.97 18.39
N LEU A 92 -15.20 7.64 19.51
CA LEU A 92 -13.85 7.73 20.08
C LEU A 92 -13.32 6.36 20.51
N ALA A 93 -14.13 5.55 21.20
CA ALA A 93 -13.76 4.19 21.59
C ALA A 93 -13.47 3.29 20.38
N TRP A 94 -14.26 3.44 19.30
CA TRP A 94 -14.03 2.72 18.05
C TRP A 94 -12.71 3.13 17.39
N ILE A 95 -12.39 4.44 17.38
CA ILE A 95 -11.13 4.95 16.83
C ILE A 95 -9.95 4.43 17.64
N GLU A 96 -10.03 4.46 18.97
CA GLU A 96 -8.98 3.95 19.86
C GLU A 96 -8.65 2.48 19.57
N GLU A 97 -9.66 1.63 19.48
CA GLU A 97 -9.48 0.20 19.17
C GLU A 97 -8.86 -0.01 17.78
N ALA A 98 -9.32 0.76 16.78
CA ALA A 98 -8.79 0.71 15.43
C ALA A 98 -7.31 1.13 15.37
N VAL A 99 -6.96 2.21 16.08
CA VAL A 99 -5.58 2.72 16.16
C VAL A 99 -4.67 1.73 16.88
N ASP A 100 -5.05 1.18 18.03
CA ASP A 100 -4.20 0.22 18.77
C ASP A 100 -3.92 -1.03 17.93
N ARG A 101 -4.95 -1.63 17.33
CA ARG A 101 -4.82 -2.84 16.51
C ARG A 101 -3.92 -2.60 15.30
N ASN A 102 -4.14 -1.51 14.56
CA ASN A 102 -3.36 -1.19 13.37
C ASN A 102 -1.92 -0.85 13.74
N SER A 103 -1.70 -0.04 14.78
CA SER A 103 -0.36 0.37 15.24
C SER A 103 0.50 -0.84 15.63
N ARG A 104 -0.07 -1.81 16.35
CA ARG A 104 0.64 -3.04 16.74
C ARG A 104 1.01 -3.88 15.53
N SER A 105 0.08 -4.05 14.59
CA SER A 105 0.33 -4.79 13.36
C SER A 105 1.40 -4.11 12.50
N GLU A 106 1.34 -2.78 12.36
CA GLU A 106 2.30 -1.98 11.61
C GLU A 106 3.70 -2.03 12.22
N LEU A 107 3.84 -1.83 13.54
CA LEU A 107 5.13 -1.89 14.21
C LEU A 107 5.76 -3.28 14.18
N ALA A 108 4.95 -4.34 14.36
CA ALA A 108 5.43 -5.71 14.25
C ALA A 108 5.92 -6.00 12.82
N ALA A 109 5.14 -5.63 11.82
CA ALA A 109 5.53 -5.83 10.43
C ALA A 109 6.71 -4.94 10.01
N LEU A 110 6.84 -3.73 10.55
CA LEU A 110 8.00 -2.87 10.33
C LEU A 110 9.26 -3.57 10.83
N LYS A 111 9.27 -4.02 12.09
CA LYS A 111 10.39 -4.75 12.68
C LYS A 111 10.79 -5.94 11.82
N THR A 112 9.86 -6.87 11.57
CA THR A 112 10.14 -8.09 10.81
C THR A 112 10.69 -7.79 9.42
N ASN A 113 10.08 -6.85 8.69
CA ASN A 113 10.48 -6.58 7.32
C ASN A 113 11.77 -5.79 7.20
N VAL A 114 12.03 -4.84 8.10
CA VAL A 114 13.29 -4.09 8.10
C VAL A 114 14.45 -5.02 8.46
N GLU A 115 14.28 -5.85 9.49
CA GLU A 115 15.30 -6.84 9.89
C GLU A 115 15.56 -7.83 8.77
N LEU A 116 14.52 -8.35 8.11
CA LEU A 116 14.66 -9.25 6.96
C LEU A 116 15.35 -8.56 5.78
N ALA A 117 14.95 -7.34 5.41
CA ALA A 117 15.56 -6.61 4.31
C ALA A 117 17.04 -6.33 4.56
N THR A 118 17.44 -6.03 5.81
CA THR A 118 18.84 -5.81 6.18
C THR A 118 19.65 -7.09 6.31
N ALA A 119 19.06 -8.16 6.83
CA ALA A 119 19.73 -9.45 7.02
C ALA A 119 19.78 -10.28 5.73
N SER A 120 18.98 -9.91 4.73
CA SER A 120 18.78 -10.65 3.50
C SER A 120 18.67 -9.71 2.31
N GLU A 121 19.60 -8.75 2.20
CA GLU A 121 19.77 -7.95 0.98
C GLU A 121 19.81 -8.84 -0.27
N GLU A 122 20.40 -10.05 -0.17
CA GLU A 122 20.43 -11.04 -1.24
C GLU A 122 19.07 -11.71 -1.55
N LEU A 123 18.08 -11.69 -0.65
CA LEU A 123 16.75 -12.29 -0.84
C LEU A 123 15.70 -11.28 -1.35
N THR A 124 15.99 -9.98 -1.29
CA THR A 124 15.14 -8.95 -1.90
C THR A 124 15.65 -8.66 -3.30
N PHE A 125 14.89 -9.04 -4.33
CA PHE A 125 15.24 -8.75 -5.72
C PHE A 125 14.18 -7.87 -6.38
N SER A 126 14.62 -7.00 -7.27
CA SER A 126 13.77 -6.16 -8.11
C SER A 126 14.35 -6.14 -9.52
N PHE A 127 13.49 -6.21 -10.53
CA PHE A 127 13.85 -6.13 -11.93
C PHE A 127 12.72 -5.45 -12.71
N GLU A 128 13.04 -4.95 -13.89
CA GLU A 128 12.10 -4.31 -14.80
C GLU A 128 12.36 -4.79 -16.22
N ASP A 129 11.28 -5.15 -16.93
CA ASP A 129 11.31 -5.47 -18.35
C ASP A 129 10.67 -4.33 -19.14
N THR A 130 11.35 -3.86 -20.20
CA THR A 130 10.85 -2.78 -21.07
C THR A 130 10.68 -3.28 -22.49
N VAL A 131 9.55 -2.95 -23.11
CA VAL A 131 9.27 -3.22 -24.52
C VAL A 131 8.93 -1.92 -25.24
N ALA A 132 9.56 -1.72 -26.40
CA ALA A 132 9.16 -0.67 -27.33
C ALA A 132 7.98 -1.16 -28.18
N PHE A 133 7.01 -0.30 -28.43
CA PHE A 133 5.86 -0.61 -29.30
C PHE A 133 5.46 0.64 -30.10
N GLU A 134 4.84 0.41 -31.25
CA GLU A 134 4.22 1.48 -32.06
C GLU A 134 2.76 1.63 -31.66
N GLY A 135 2.38 2.80 -31.12
CA GLY A 135 1.03 3.06 -30.65
C GLY A 135 0.97 4.22 -29.66
N SER A 136 -0.20 4.46 -29.08
CA SER A 136 -0.36 5.49 -28.05
C SER A 136 -0.14 4.91 -26.65
N ALA A 137 0.39 5.73 -25.73
CA ALA A 137 0.48 5.36 -24.32
C ALA A 137 -0.89 5.06 -23.70
N LYS A 138 -1.94 5.72 -24.21
CA LYS A 138 -3.32 5.48 -23.79
C LYS A 138 -3.76 4.06 -24.14
N ASP A 139 -3.54 3.60 -25.37
CA ASP A 139 -3.99 2.26 -25.80
C ASP A 139 -3.26 1.16 -25.01
N ALA A 140 -1.96 1.34 -24.75
CA ALA A 140 -1.20 0.42 -23.91
C ALA A 140 -1.67 0.44 -22.44
N TYR A 141 -1.94 1.63 -21.90
CA TYR A 141 -2.49 1.78 -20.55
C TYR A 141 -3.85 1.10 -20.44
N ASP A 142 -4.78 1.39 -21.36
CA ASP A 142 -6.14 0.84 -21.37
C ASP A 142 -6.10 -0.69 -21.47
N PHE A 143 -5.20 -1.25 -22.29
CA PHE A 143 -5.02 -2.70 -22.39
C PHE A 143 -4.67 -3.36 -21.04
N VAL A 144 -3.81 -2.73 -20.23
CA VAL A 144 -3.41 -3.23 -18.91
C VAL A 144 -4.47 -2.91 -17.84
N ASN A 145 -5.13 -1.75 -17.96
CA ASN A 145 -6.17 -1.31 -17.03
C ASN A 145 -7.46 -2.15 -17.14
N GLU A 146 -7.90 -2.48 -18.36
CA GLU A 146 -9.07 -3.32 -18.67
C GLU A 146 -8.78 -4.82 -18.46
N ALA A 147 -8.42 -5.18 -17.23
CA ALA A 147 -8.01 -6.54 -16.89
C ALA A 147 -9.17 -7.55 -16.94
N ASP A 148 -10.42 -7.09 -16.81
CA ASP A 148 -11.62 -7.90 -17.00
C ASP A 148 -11.65 -8.60 -18.37
N ARG A 149 -11.01 -8.01 -19.38
CA ARG A 149 -10.92 -8.55 -20.74
C ARG A 149 -9.71 -9.45 -20.97
N TRP A 150 -8.86 -9.67 -19.97
CA TRP A 150 -7.63 -10.44 -20.15
C TRP A 150 -7.87 -11.91 -20.46
N ALA A 151 -8.97 -12.51 -20.01
CA ALA A 151 -9.31 -13.89 -20.37
C ALA A 151 -9.54 -14.07 -21.90
N GLU A 152 -9.92 -13.01 -22.60
CA GLU A 152 -10.10 -13.01 -24.06
C GLU A 152 -8.83 -12.60 -24.81
N ARG A 153 -7.94 -11.84 -24.15
CA ARG A 153 -6.76 -11.19 -24.77
C ARG A 153 -5.44 -11.92 -24.50
N LEU A 154 -5.32 -12.61 -23.36
CA LEU A 154 -4.08 -13.20 -22.88
C LEU A 154 -4.21 -14.73 -22.79
N PRO A 155 -3.40 -15.51 -23.53
CA PRO A 155 -3.60 -16.95 -23.68
C PRO A 155 -3.38 -17.77 -22.39
N HIS A 156 -2.66 -17.20 -21.41
CA HIS A 156 -2.36 -17.85 -20.14
C HIS A 156 -3.39 -17.53 -19.04
N VAL A 157 -4.32 -16.59 -19.28
CA VAL A 157 -5.35 -16.19 -18.32
C VAL A 157 -6.61 -17.02 -18.57
N ALA A 158 -7.00 -17.82 -17.59
CA ALA A 158 -8.18 -18.70 -17.69
C ALA A 158 -9.46 -17.99 -17.28
N THR A 159 -9.43 -17.24 -16.16
CA THR A 159 -10.58 -16.48 -15.65
C THR A 159 -10.10 -15.17 -15.01
N VAL A 160 -10.98 -14.18 -15.00
CA VAL A 160 -10.77 -12.90 -14.30
C VAL A 160 -12.02 -12.54 -13.51
N ARG A 161 -11.82 -12.03 -12.30
CA ARG A 161 -12.81 -11.38 -11.46
C ARG A 161 -12.24 -10.03 -11.04
N LEU A 162 -12.72 -8.96 -11.68
CA LEU A 162 -12.30 -7.60 -11.41
C LEU A 162 -13.43 -6.83 -10.72
N THR A 163 -13.14 -6.16 -9.62
CA THR A 163 -14.05 -5.18 -8.99
C THR A 163 -13.37 -3.82 -8.88
N GLU A 164 -14.16 -2.76 -9.05
CA GLU A 164 -13.70 -1.37 -9.00
C GLU A 164 -14.80 -0.49 -8.38
N ASP A 165 -14.97 -0.59 -7.06
CA ASP A 165 -15.98 0.19 -6.34
C ASP A 165 -15.60 1.68 -6.26
N THR A 166 -14.30 1.98 -6.36
CA THR A 166 -13.75 3.34 -6.41
C THR A 166 -12.94 3.49 -7.70
N PRO A 167 -13.21 4.51 -8.53
CA PRO A 167 -12.46 4.73 -9.76
C PRO A 167 -10.95 4.78 -9.54
N GLY A 168 -10.22 4.00 -10.33
CA GLY A 168 -8.77 3.85 -10.26
C GLY A 168 -8.26 2.96 -9.13
N LEU A 169 -9.13 2.29 -8.38
CA LEU A 169 -8.76 1.37 -7.31
C LEU A 169 -9.46 0.02 -7.49
N GLN A 170 -8.68 -0.95 -7.95
CA GLN A 170 -9.20 -2.23 -8.40
C GLN A 170 -8.79 -3.37 -7.47
N THR A 171 -9.69 -4.34 -7.32
CA THR A 171 -9.36 -5.67 -6.81
C THR A 171 -9.40 -6.65 -7.98
N LEU A 172 -8.26 -7.25 -8.30
CA LEU A 172 -8.12 -8.21 -9.38
C LEU A 172 -7.84 -9.58 -8.80
N GLU A 173 -8.75 -10.52 -9.03
CA GLU A 173 -8.52 -11.95 -8.85
C GLU A 173 -8.49 -12.63 -10.23
N MET A 174 -7.51 -13.48 -10.46
CA MET A 174 -7.38 -14.19 -11.73
C MET A 174 -6.81 -15.60 -11.56
N ASP A 175 -7.25 -16.48 -12.45
CA ASP A 175 -6.71 -17.83 -12.60
C ASP A 175 -5.75 -17.87 -13.80
N THR A 176 -4.49 -18.20 -13.56
CA THR A 176 -3.47 -18.33 -14.61
C THR A 176 -3.04 -19.79 -14.79
N ARG A 177 -2.85 -20.21 -16.04
CA ARG A 177 -2.34 -21.55 -16.37
C ARG A 177 -0.82 -21.52 -16.45
N ALA A 178 -0.17 -22.35 -15.64
CA ALA A 178 1.26 -22.58 -15.72
C ALA A 178 1.60 -23.49 -16.91
N LYS A 179 2.90 -23.54 -17.29
CA LYS A 179 3.38 -24.37 -18.40
C LYS A 179 3.16 -25.87 -18.18
N ASP A 180 3.05 -26.31 -16.93
CA ASP A 180 2.78 -27.70 -16.54
C ASP A 180 1.28 -28.06 -16.59
N GLY A 181 0.42 -27.10 -16.96
CA GLY A 181 -1.03 -27.27 -17.04
C GLY A 181 -1.77 -27.03 -15.72
N SER A 182 -1.07 -26.79 -14.62
CA SER A 182 -1.69 -26.41 -13.35
C SER A 182 -2.30 -25.00 -13.42
N THR A 183 -3.30 -24.74 -12.59
CA THR A 183 -3.97 -23.44 -12.50
C THR A 183 -3.71 -22.84 -11.12
N HIS A 184 -3.33 -21.56 -11.09
CA HIS A 184 -3.09 -20.81 -9.88
C HIS A 184 -4.01 -19.61 -9.79
N THR A 185 -4.68 -19.47 -8.65
CA THR A 185 -5.47 -18.28 -8.32
C THR A 185 -4.58 -17.27 -7.62
N THR A 186 -4.57 -16.04 -8.13
CA THR A 186 -3.89 -14.91 -7.51
C THR A 186 -4.89 -13.80 -7.25
N ARG A 187 -4.65 -13.02 -6.19
CA ARG A 187 -5.44 -11.82 -5.87
C ARG A 187 -4.51 -10.65 -5.61
N SER A 188 -4.84 -9.50 -6.18
CA SER A 188 -4.08 -8.26 -6.07
C SER A 188 -4.99 -7.05 -5.93
N TYR A 189 -4.45 -6.00 -5.32
CA TYR A 189 -5.00 -4.66 -5.39
C TYR A 189 -4.19 -3.83 -6.38
N ARG A 190 -4.86 -3.01 -7.20
CA ARG A 190 -4.22 -2.15 -8.21
C ARG A 190 -4.63 -0.69 -8.02
N VAL A 191 -3.66 0.21 -8.11
CA VAL A 191 -3.84 1.66 -8.12
C VAL A 191 -3.54 2.17 -9.51
N CYS A 192 -4.60 2.53 -10.23
CA CYS A 192 -4.56 2.96 -11.62
C CYS A 192 -4.49 4.49 -11.66
N LEU A 193 -3.28 5.01 -11.88
CA LEU A 193 -3.03 6.43 -12.11
C LEU A 193 -3.14 6.70 -13.61
N GLU A 194 -4.29 7.24 -14.02
CA GLU A 194 -4.68 7.40 -15.42
C GLU A 194 -3.55 7.97 -16.30
N GLY A 195 -3.27 7.28 -17.40
CA GLY A 195 -2.26 7.65 -18.39
C GLY A 195 -0.81 7.66 -17.89
N ARG A 196 -0.54 7.21 -16.65
CA ARG A 196 0.79 7.26 -16.04
C ARG A 196 1.30 5.90 -15.59
N LYS A 197 0.55 5.21 -14.71
CA LYS A 197 1.05 4.02 -14.01
C LYS A 197 -0.10 3.18 -13.46
N ILE A 198 0.11 1.86 -13.41
CA ILE A 198 -0.71 0.95 -12.60
C ILE A 198 0.24 0.32 -11.59
N ALA A 199 0.17 0.76 -10.33
CA ALA A 199 0.89 0.12 -9.23
C ALA A 199 0.03 -1.03 -8.70
N TYR A 200 0.62 -2.13 -8.22
CA TYR A 200 -0.16 -3.22 -7.66
C TYR A 200 0.54 -3.90 -6.50
N LYS A 201 -0.25 -4.59 -5.68
CA LYS A 201 0.24 -5.46 -4.62
C LYS A 201 -0.52 -6.76 -4.61
N GLN A 202 0.19 -7.86 -4.73
CA GLN A 202 -0.38 -9.19 -4.60
C GLN A 202 -0.57 -9.57 -3.14
N THR A 203 -1.75 -10.07 -2.78
CA THR A 203 -2.11 -10.44 -1.40
C THR A 203 -2.23 -11.95 -1.20
N THR A 204 -2.53 -12.69 -2.27
CA THR A 204 -2.42 -14.16 -2.27
C THR A 204 -1.09 -14.51 -2.91
N LEU A 205 -0.05 -14.72 -2.10
CA LEU A 205 1.30 -14.99 -2.56
C LEU A 205 1.50 -16.48 -2.91
N PRO A 206 2.28 -16.81 -3.94
CA PRO A 206 2.74 -18.18 -4.16
C PRO A 206 3.69 -18.61 -3.04
N ALA A 207 3.82 -19.92 -2.81
CA ALA A 207 4.60 -20.47 -1.68
C ALA A 207 6.09 -20.04 -1.64
N LEU A 208 6.66 -19.64 -2.79
CA LEU A 208 8.03 -19.13 -2.91
C LEU A 208 8.19 -17.65 -2.49
N MET A 209 7.10 -16.93 -2.26
CA MET A 209 7.13 -15.51 -1.90
C MET A 209 6.55 -15.29 -0.52
N THR A 210 7.34 -14.66 0.36
CA THR A 210 6.90 -14.25 1.70
C THR A 210 6.34 -12.83 1.73
N LEU A 211 6.73 -11.98 0.77
CA LEU A 211 6.29 -10.59 0.68
C LEU A 211 6.33 -10.07 -0.76
N HIS A 212 5.33 -9.27 -1.13
CA HIS A 212 5.38 -8.36 -2.28
C HIS A 212 5.55 -6.93 -1.74
N THR A 213 6.66 -6.27 -2.06
CA THR A 213 6.98 -4.94 -1.51
C THR A 213 6.30 -3.78 -2.22
N GLY A 214 5.59 -4.06 -3.33
CA GLY A 214 4.94 -3.03 -4.14
C GLY A 214 5.80 -2.69 -5.33
#